data_AF-A0A935I107-F1
#
_entry.id   AF-A0A935I107-F1
#
_cell.length_a   1.000
_cell.length_b   1.000
_cell.length_c   1.000
_cell.angle_alpha   90.00
_cell.angle_beta   90.00
_cell.angle_gamma   90.00
#
_symmetry.space_group_name_H-M   'P 1'
#
loop_
_entity.id
_entity.type
_entity.pdbx_description
1 polymer ?
#
loop_
_entity_poly.entity_id
_entity_poly.type
_entity_poly.pdbx_seq_one_letter_code
_entity_poly.pdbx_strand_id
1 'polypeptide(L)'
;MKIIVAIVVIMASVAGGFAITRSRSDNGAELADKYCVSCHLKPLPEHLDKSTWVAKVFPVMRQYLGMDQIPQRDKLPHDLQAFYPTFPAMTEDEWFSVAQWYIDNAPAVLPSPPLIHVKGVTSQFQSMPLRKTIDVPMTTVVRFDAQRRRMIIGDGFGNALNVLNMNGDSVASVSLNGPPSSVDVQPDAWYVTDMGKLLPHDSAIGRLVKITWVKDVPTSTVILDSLRRPTSVTVADLNGDSRKDYLVCEYGNLIGRFGWYEIDAKGRSKYHELVAQPGAIRAELRDVNGDKRLDIVVLMAQAREGLVAYINNGKGRYTARELITFPPCYGSSSFSFYDVDDDGKLEIIITTGDNGDYEDPPFKPYHGVYIYGSDKNGVYTQRSFQHLDGAYGAFVRDFDSDGTQDMLSFSFFPRLDRSDVDVIGFDFNVGRANMNTWRVAHAADGRWLASDIADADGDGDLDVLLGNVSMGPGRIPNTVQDRWMSGGVVALYLKNTMK
;
A
#
# COMPACT_ATOMS: atom_id res chain seq x y z
N MET A 1 -68.45 69.81 -7.71
CA MET A 1 -67.22 70.14 -6.97
C MET A 1 -67.13 69.20 -5.78
N LYS A 2 -65.99 68.47 -5.68
CA LYS A 2 -65.59 67.50 -4.64
C LYS A 2 -66.29 66.14 -4.67
N ILE A 3 -65.63 65.00 -4.44
CA ILE A 3 -64.24 64.54 -4.37
C ILE A 3 -64.42 63.01 -4.54
N ILE A 4 -63.75 62.38 -5.50
CA ILE A 4 -63.73 60.91 -5.63
C ILE A 4 -62.62 60.40 -4.71
N VAL A 5 -62.99 59.75 -3.61
CA VAL A 5 -62.03 59.00 -2.78
C VAL A 5 -62.05 57.56 -3.25
N ALA A 6 -60.97 57.16 -3.91
CA ALA A 6 -60.68 55.77 -4.25
C ALA A 6 -60.30 55.00 -2.98
N ILE A 7 -61.03 53.93 -2.69
CA ILE A 7 -60.67 52.95 -1.66
C ILE A 7 -59.73 51.94 -2.31
N VAL A 8 -58.46 52.00 -1.92
CA VAL A 8 -57.44 51.01 -2.28
C VAL A 8 -57.68 49.75 -1.44
N VAL A 9 -58.11 48.68 -2.09
CA VAL A 9 -58.15 47.33 -1.51
C VAL A 9 -56.76 46.72 -1.68
N ILE A 10 -56.00 46.65 -0.59
CA ILE A 10 -54.74 45.90 -0.55
C ILE A 10 -55.10 44.41 -0.39
N MET A 11 -55.01 43.66 -1.49
CA MET A 11 -54.96 42.19 -1.42
C MET A 11 -53.59 41.77 -0.88
N ALA A 12 -53.55 41.27 0.35
CA ALA A 12 -52.41 40.54 0.86
C ALA A 12 -52.42 39.12 0.26
N SER A 13 -51.58 38.88 -0.75
CA SER A 13 -51.27 37.55 -1.23
C SER A 13 -50.44 36.81 -0.18
N VAL A 14 -51.04 35.87 0.53
CA VAL A 14 -50.31 34.91 1.36
C VAL A 14 -49.65 33.91 0.40
N ALA A 15 -48.42 34.19 -0.01
CA ALA A 15 -47.55 33.20 -0.61
C ALA A 15 -47.11 32.23 0.49
N GLY A 16 -47.88 31.17 0.69
CA GLY A 16 -47.47 30.02 1.50
C GLY A 16 -46.32 29.32 0.79
N GLY A 17 -45.09 29.74 1.10
CA GLY A 17 -43.90 28.97 0.74
C GLY A 17 -43.96 27.64 1.48
N PHE A 18 -44.13 26.55 0.74
CA PHE A 18 -43.75 25.23 1.23
C PHE A 18 -42.24 25.26 1.48
N ALA A 19 -41.82 25.60 2.70
CA ALA A 19 -40.50 25.28 3.17
C ALA A 19 -40.43 23.74 3.20
N ILE A 20 -39.74 23.16 2.22
CA ILE A 20 -39.31 21.76 2.30
C ILE A 20 -38.40 21.72 3.53
N THR A 21 -38.93 21.24 4.65
CA THR A 21 -38.13 20.92 5.83
C THR A 21 -37.19 19.80 5.42
N ARG A 22 -35.93 20.15 5.11
CA ARG A 22 -34.87 19.17 4.85
C ARG A 22 -34.78 18.23 6.04
N SER A 23 -34.71 16.93 5.76
CA SER A 23 -34.53 15.96 6.83
C SER A 23 -33.14 16.17 7.46
N ARG A 24 -32.98 15.86 8.76
CA ARG A 24 -31.68 15.93 9.44
C ARG A 24 -30.62 15.06 8.73
N SER A 25 -31.06 13.99 8.06
CA SER A 25 -30.23 13.11 7.22
C SER A 25 -29.73 13.77 5.94
N ASP A 26 -30.52 14.60 5.25
CA ASP A 26 -30.08 15.32 4.04
C ASP A 26 -28.98 16.34 4.37
N ASN A 27 -29.03 16.94 5.58
CA ASN A 27 -28.00 17.83 6.08
C ASN A 27 -26.69 17.10 6.41
N GLY A 28 -26.76 15.85 6.91
CA GLY A 28 -25.58 15.07 7.28
C GLY A 28 -24.67 14.73 6.09
N ALA A 29 -25.26 14.37 4.95
CA ALA A 29 -24.52 14.09 3.72
C ALA A 29 -23.76 15.32 3.20
N GLU A 30 -24.44 16.48 3.13
CA GLU A 30 -23.83 17.75 2.69
C GLU A 30 -22.70 18.19 3.62
N LEU A 31 -22.86 18.00 4.95
CA LEU A 31 -21.81 18.27 5.92
C LEU A 31 -20.63 17.31 5.75
N ALA A 32 -20.86 16.02 5.45
CA ALA A 32 -19.79 15.08 5.15
C ALA A 32 -19.01 15.49 3.89
N ASP A 33 -19.68 15.98 2.85
CA ASP A 33 -19.02 16.53 1.65
C ASP A 33 -18.18 17.79 1.92
N LYS A 34 -18.52 18.55 2.96
CA LYS A 34 -17.76 19.72 3.38
C LYS A 34 -16.53 19.35 4.21
N TYR A 35 -16.67 18.41 5.14
CA TYR A 35 -15.66 18.16 6.18
C TYR A 35 -14.84 16.89 5.96
N CYS A 36 -15.41 15.83 5.39
CA CYS A 36 -14.74 14.53 5.23
C CYS A 36 -13.92 14.42 3.94
N VAL A 37 -13.81 15.51 3.16
CA VAL A 37 -12.99 15.61 1.93
C VAL A 37 -11.68 16.37 2.13
N SER A 38 -11.48 17.02 3.30
CA SER A 38 -10.35 17.94 3.51
C SER A 38 -9.00 17.23 3.63
N CYS A 39 -9.00 15.97 4.07
CA CYS A 39 -7.78 15.20 4.33
C CYS A 39 -7.54 14.12 3.27
N HIS A 40 -8.60 13.48 2.77
CA HIS A 40 -8.57 12.35 1.86
C HIS A 40 -9.87 12.26 1.07
N LEU A 41 -9.98 11.28 0.16
CA LEU A 41 -11.23 11.01 -0.54
C LEU A 41 -12.34 10.63 0.46
N LYS A 42 -13.54 11.19 0.30
CA LYS A 42 -14.67 10.95 1.22
C LYS A 42 -15.01 9.45 1.28
N PRO A 43 -14.92 8.80 2.44
CA PRO A 43 -15.44 7.44 2.59
C PRO A 43 -16.97 7.47 2.57
N LEU A 44 -17.60 6.51 1.89
CA LEU A 44 -19.06 6.37 1.85
C LEU A 44 -19.55 5.44 2.97
N PRO A 45 -20.81 5.60 3.45
CA PRO A 45 -21.34 4.76 4.52
C PRO A 45 -21.22 3.26 4.27
N GLU A 46 -21.39 2.82 3.03
CA GLU A 46 -21.30 1.42 2.60
C GLU A 46 -19.88 0.83 2.63
N HIS A 47 -18.84 1.64 2.78
CA HIS A 47 -17.47 1.12 2.84
C HIS A 47 -17.20 0.33 4.12
N LEU A 48 -17.87 0.64 5.23
CA LEU A 48 -17.68 -0.05 6.50
C LEU A 48 -19.02 -0.41 7.11
N ASP A 49 -19.05 -1.46 7.93
CA ASP A 49 -20.24 -1.79 8.69
C ASP A 49 -20.48 -0.76 9.82
N LYS A 50 -21.73 -0.67 10.27
CA LYS A 50 -22.18 0.25 11.30
C LYS A 50 -21.36 0.15 12.59
N SER A 51 -20.97 -1.05 13.00
CA SER A 51 -20.22 -1.24 14.25
C SER A 51 -18.80 -0.68 14.13
N THR A 52 -18.16 -0.86 12.97
CA THR A 52 -16.84 -0.30 12.68
C THR A 52 -16.87 1.23 12.63
N TRP A 53 -17.87 1.83 11.98
CA TRP A 53 -18.05 3.29 11.98
C TRP A 53 -18.11 3.86 13.40
N VAL A 54 -19.01 3.32 14.23
CA VAL A 54 -19.28 3.82 15.57
C VAL A 54 -18.12 3.56 16.53
N ALA A 55 -17.58 2.34 16.52
CA ALA A 55 -16.60 1.91 17.52
C ALA A 55 -15.17 2.31 17.18
N LYS A 56 -14.85 2.50 15.89
CA LYS A 56 -13.45 2.65 15.42
C LYS A 56 -13.21 3.97 14.70
N VAL A 57 -14.05 4.33 13.74
CA VAL A 57 -13.81 5.51 12.90
C VAL A 57 -14.15 6.80 13.63
N PHE A 58 -15.36 6.91 14.19
CA PHE A 58 -15.82 8.15 14.83
C PHE A 58 -14.92 8.64 15.98
N PRO A 59 -14.45 7.79 16.92
CA PRO A 59 -13.56 8.25 17.99
C PRO A 59 -12.26 8.90 17.48
N VAL A 60 -11.65 8.31 16.44
CA VAL A 60 -10.42 8.83 15.84
C VAL A 60 -10.70 10.09 15.02
N MET A 61 -11.78 10.11 14.25
CA MET A 61 -12.15 11.27 13.44
C MET A 61 -12.46 12.50 14.27
N ARG A 62 -13.10 12.34 15.45
CA ARG A 62 -13.32 13.46 16.38
C ARG A 62 -12.00 14.09 16.83
N GLN A 63 -10.96 13.29 17.07
CA GLN A 63 -9.63 13.79 17.39
C GLN A 63 -9.00 14.54 16.21
N TYR A 64 -9.08 13.99 14.99
CA TYR A 64 -8.54 14.63 13.78
C TYR A 64 -9.28 15.91 13.38
N LEU A 65 -10.54 16.05 13.78
CA LEU A 65 -11.34 17.26 13.55
C LEU A 65 -11.27 18.26 14.71
N GLY A 66 -10.45 18.01 15.73
CA GLY A 66 -10.32 18.88 16.90
C GLY A 66 -11.56 18.93 17.79
N MET A 67 -12.51 18.01 17.62
CA MET A 67 -13.70 17.86 18.45
C MET A 67 -13.35 17.30 19.82
N ASP A 68 -12.41 16.35 19.87
CA ASP A 68 -11.94 15.73 21.10
C ASP A 68 -10.47 16.09 21.39
N GLN A 69 -10.14 16.22 22.67
CA GLN A 69 -8.77 16.54 23.12
C GLN A 69 -7.83 15.36 22.94
N ILE A 70 -6.59 15.65 22.54
CA ILE A 70 -5.53 14.64 22.44
C ILE A 70 -4.88 14.47 23.82
N PRO A 71 -4.90 13.25 24.40
CA PRO A 71 -4.25 13.00 25.68
C PRO A 71 -2.77 13.38 25.65
N GLN A 72 -2.32 14.18 26.63
CA GLN A 72 -0.91 14.60 26.78
C GLN A 72 -0.32 15.26 25.53
N ARG A 73 -1.15 16.03 24.78
CA ARG A 73 -0.73 16.76 23.59
C ARG A 73 0.53 17.61 23.80
N ASP A 74 0.63 18.26 24.94
CA ASP A 74 1.77 19.10 25.35
C ASP A 74 3.10 18.36 25.40
N LYS A 75 3.07 17.02 25.54
CA LYS A 75 4.25 16.15 25.53
C LYS A 75 4.61 15.62 24.15
N LEU A 76 3.76 15.83 23.14
CA LEU A 76 4.08 15.42 21.78
C LEU A 76 5.18 16.32 21.20
N PRO A 77 6.03 15.79 20.31
CA PRO A 77 6.86 16.60 19.43
C PRO A 77 6.05 17.71 18.72
N HIS A 78 6.67 18.86 18.48
CA HIS A 78 5.98 20.04 17.93
C HIS A 78 5.29 19.78 16.58
N ASP A 79 5.91 18.99 15.70
CA ASP A 79 5.33 18.60 14.42
C ASP A 79 4.06 17.74 14.60
N LEU A 80 4.06 16.83 15.57
CA LEU A 80 2.86 16.07 15.95
C LEU A 80 1.79 16.93 16.65
N GLN A 81 2.18 17.95 17.42
CA GLN A 81 1.23 18.91 17.96
C GLN A 81 0.55 19.72 16.85
N ALA A 82 1.28 20.07 15.79
CA ALA A 82 0.77 20.84 14.66
C ALA A 82 -0.18 20.03 13.75
N PHE A 83 -0.07 18.70 13.76
CA PHE A 83 -0.97 17.81 13.02
C PHE A 83 -2.43 17.91 13.51
N TYR A 84 -2.65 17.97 14.82
CA TYR A 84 -4.01 18.02 15.39
C TYR A 84 -4.55 19.45 15.42
N PRO A 85 -5.80 19.72 15.00
CA PRO A 85 -6.40 21.05 15.15
C PRO A 85 -6.50 21.47 16.62
N THR A 86 -6.38 22.77 16.91
CA THR A 86 -6.58 23.33 18.26
C THR A 86 -8.02 23.77 18.53
N PHE A 87 -8.84 23.84 17.49
CA PHE A 87 -10.26 24.20 17.55
C PHE A 87 -11.10 23.19 16.77
N PRO A 88 -12.35 22.93 17.21
CA PRO A 88 -13.27 22.07 16.48
C PRO A 88 -13.53 22.56 15.05
N ALA A 89 -13.46 21.66 14.07
CA ALA A 89 -13.77 21.97 12.67
C ALA A 89 -15.27 22.21 12.44
N MET A 90 -16.14 21.70 13.31
CA MET A 90 -17.59 21.82 13.25
C MET A 90 -18.20 21.88 14.66
N THR A 91 -19.49 22.19 14.73
CA THR A 91 -20.28 22.12 15.97
C THR A 91 -20.65 20.68 16.32
N GLU A 92 -21.02 20.41 17.57
CA GLU A 92 -21.51 19.09 17.97
C GLU A 92 -22.80 18.68 17.23
N ASP A 93 -23.71 19.62 16.97
CA ASP A 93 -24.95 19.34 16.22
C ASP A 93 -24.68 18.95 14.76
N GLU A 94 -23.70 19.59 14.12
CA GLU A 94 -23.23 19.21 12.79
C GLU A 94 -22.58 17.83 12.82
N TRP A 95 -21.70 17.57 13.80
CA TRP A 95 -21.09 16.25 13.98
C TRP A 95 -22.13 15.14 14.17
N PHE A 96 -23.12 15.34 15.04
CA PHE A 96 -24.20 14.37 15.22
C PHE A 96 -24.99 14.14 13.93
N SER A 97 -25.18 15.17 13.11
CA SER A 97 -25.87 15.04 11.83
C SER A 97 -25.05 14.22 10.82
N VAL A 98 -23.74 14.44 10.75
CA VAL A 98 -22.80 13.62 9.95
C VAL A 98 -22.80 12.17 10.44
N ALA A 99 -22.56 11.95 11.73
CA ALA A 99 -22.47 10.62 12.31
C ALA A 99 -23.78 9.83 12.14
N GLN A 100 -24.93 10.47 12.35
CA GLN A 100 -26.23 9.83 12.16
C GLN A 100 -26.45 9.43 10.70
N TRP A 101 -26.06 10.27 9.74
CA TRP A 101 -26.16 9.91 8.33
C TRP A 101 -25.33 8.66 7.98
N TYR A 102 -24.09 8.56 8.45
CA TYR A 102 -23.27 7.35 8.30
C TYR A 102 -23.92 6.14 8.98
N ILE A 103 -24.45 6.28 10.20
CA ILE A 103 -25.13 5.20 10.93
C ILE A 103 -26.39 4.71 10.21
N ASP A 104 -27.17 5.62 9.64
CA ASP A 104 -28.43 5.28 8.99
C ASP A 104 -28.22 4.57 7.64
N ASN A 105 -27.11 4.86 6.97
CA ASN A 105 -26.81 4.37 5.61
C ASN A 105 -25.76 3.26 5.56
N ALA A 106 -24.99 3.04 6.64
CA ALA A 106 -24.02 1.95 6.70
C ALA A 106 -24.72 0.58 6.86
N PRO A 107 -24.24 -0.47 6.18
CA PRO A 107 -24.77 -1.82 6.34
C PRO A 107 -24.52 -2.35 7.75
N ALA A 108 -25.37 -3.25 8.22
CA ALA A 108 -25.15 -3.94 9.48
C ALA A 108 -23.93 -4.88 9.42
N VAL A 109 -23.70 -5.49 8.27
CA VAL A 109 -22.58 -6.38 7.96
C VAL A 109 -22.17 -6.14 6.51
N LEU A 110 -20.87 -6.06 6.23
CA LEU A 110 -20.38 -5.96 4.86
C LEU A 110 -20.70 -7.24 4.06
N PRO A 111 -21.02 -7.12 2.76
CA PRO A 111 -21.31 -8.28 1.93
C PRO A 111 -20.06 -9.15 1.81
N SER A 112 -20.25 -10.47 1.88
CA SER A 112 -19.19 -11.43 1.58
C SER A 112 -19.21 -11.79 0.10
N PRO A 113 -18.08 -11.77 -0.60
CA PRO A 113 -18.01 -12.16 -2.01
C PRO A 113 -18.24 -13.67 -2.17
N PRO A 114 -18.50 -14.17 -3.40
CA PRO A 114 -18.64 -15.60 -3.65
C PRO A 114 -17.41 -16.43 -3.24
N LEU A 115 -17.59 -17.73 -2.99
CA LEU A 115 -16.45 -18.64 -2.78
C LEU A 115 -15.73 -18.88 -4.10
N ILE A 116 -14.40 -18.89 -4.06
CA ILE A 116 -13.56 -19.22 -5.21
C ILE A 116 -13.54 -20.75 -5.39
N HIS A 117 -13.83 -21.22 -6.60
CA HIS A 117 -13.72 -22.63 -6.95
C HIS A 117 -12.30 -22.94 -7.42
N VAL A 118 -11.58 -23.74 -6.64
CA VAL A 118 -10.22 -24.17 -6.97
C VAL A 118 -10.18 -25.53 -7.64
N LYS A 119 -9.37 -25.63 -8.70
CA LYS A 119 -9.20 -26.85 -9.50
C LYS A 119 -8.32 -27.90 -8.84
N GLY A 120 -7.37 -27.48 -8.00
CA GLY A 120 -6.39 -28.35 -7.37
C GLY A 120 -5.20 -27.59 -6.84
N VAL A 121 -4.06 -28.27 -6.75
CA VAL A 121 -2.75 -27.66 -6.48
C VAL A 121 -2.01 -27.58 -7.81
N THR A 122 -1.50 -26.40 -8.18
CA THR A 122 -0.75 -26.21 -9.42
C THR A 122 0.58 -26.95 -9.36
N SER A 123 1.03 -27.47 -10.51
CA SER A 123 2.39 -27.98 -10.69
C SER A 123 3.33 -26.95 -11.31
N GLN A 124 2.88 -25.71 -11.53
CA GLN A 124 3.68 -24.65 -12.16
C GLN A 124 4.97 -24.36 -11.39
N PHE A 125 4.90 -24.42 -10.06
CA PHE A 125 6.04 -24.11 -9.19
C PHE A 125 6.47 -25.32 -8.36
N GLN A 126 7.78 -25.48 -8.23
CA GLN A 126 8.39 -26.19 -7.12
C GLN A 126 8.48 -25.26 -5.91
N SER A 127 7.56 -25.45 -4.97
CA SER A 127 7.51 -24.67 -3.72
C SER A 127 8.57 -25.13 -2.71
N MET A 128 9.43 -24.23 -2.27
CA MET A 128 10.53 -24.47 -1.33
C MET A 128 10.41 -23.54 -0.10
N PRO A 129 9.85 -24.02 1.03
CA PRO A 129 9.85 -23.27 2.29
C PRO A 129 11.29 -23.11 2.82
N LEU A 130 11.73 -21.87 2.98
CA LEU A 130 13.05 -21.53 3.53
C LEU A 130 12.93 -21.42 5.04
N ARG A 131 13.63 -22.29 5.77
CA ARG A 131 13.53 -22.38 7.24
C ARG A 131 14.79 -21.91 7.94
N LYS A 132 14.61 -21.23 9.07
CA LYS A 132 15.67 -20.87 10.02
C LYS A 132 15.26 -21.21 11.45
N THR A 133 16.26 -21.49 12.28
CA THR A 133 16.08 -21.62 13.73
C THR A 133 16.01 -20.21 14.34
N ILE A 134 14.79 -19.71 14.49
CA ILE A 134 14.47 -18.40 15.08
C ILE A 134 13.18 -18.51 15.89
N ASP A 135 12.93 -17.55 16.78
CA ASP A 135 11.74 -17.56 17.63
C ASP A 135 10.46 -17.29 16.83
N VAL A 136 10.43 -16.19 16.05
CA VAL A 136 9.27 -15.77 15.27
C VAL A 136 9.72 -15.18 13.92
N PRO A 137 9.25 -15.72 12.78
CA PRO A 137 9.50 -15.11 11.47
C PRO A 137 8.94 -13.69 11.35
N MET A 138 9.81 -12.75 10.97
CA MET A 138 9.49 -11.34 10.74
C MET A 138 10.23 -10.85 9.50
N THR A 139 9.88 -11.41 8.34
CA THR A 139 10.54 -11.08 7.07
C THR A 139 9.95 -9.80 6.47
N THR A 140 10.63 -8.67 6.68
CA THR A 140 10.15 -7.33 6.30
C THR A 140 10.47 -6.95 4.86
N VAL A 141 11.44 -7.62 4.24
CA VAL A 141 11.78 -7.46 2.82
C VAL A 141 12.34 -8.76 2.27
N VAL A 142 12.03 -9.06 1.01
CA VAL A 142 12.72 -10.09 0.23
C VAL A 142 13.15 -9.50 -1.11
N ARG A 143 14.32 -9.91 -1.61
CA ARG A 143 14.79 -9.56 -2.97
C ARG A 143 15.62 -10.67 -3.58
N PHE A 144 15.59 -10.76 -4.91
CA PHE A 144 16.58 -11.49 -5.68
C PHE A 144 17.76 -10.57 -6.05
N ASP A 145 18.97 -11.09 -5.95
CA ASP A 145 20.13 -10.61 -6.71
C ASP A 145 20.42 -11.68 -7.78
N ALA A 146 19.69 -11.58 -8.90
CA ALA A 146 19.78 -12.54 -10.00
C ALA A 146 21.19 -12.61 -10.60
N GLN A 147 21.89 -11.46 -10.68
CA GLN A 147 23.27 -11.40 -11.17
C GLN A 147 24.21 -12.31 -10.36
N ARG A 148 24.00 -12.39 -9.04
CA ARG A 148 24.81 -13.21 -8.13
C ARG A 148 24.14 -14.52 -7.74
N ARG A 149 22.93 -14.80 -8.24
CA ARG A 149 22.09 -15.95 -7.87
C ARG A 149 21.96 -16.08 -6.34
N ARG A 150 21.42 -15.02 -5.74
CA ARG A 150 21.19 -14.92 -4.29
C ARG A 150 19.77 -14.50 -3.98
N MET A 151 19.26 -15.02 -2.87
CA MET A 151 18.06 -14.52 -2.21
C MET A 151 18.45 -13.68 -0.99
N ILE A 152 17.83 -12.52 -0.84
CA ILE A 152 18.03 -11.59 0.26
C ILE A 152 16.77 -11.61 1.10
N ILE A 153 16.89 -11.92 2.39
CA ILE A 153 15.78 -12.01 3.35
C ILE A 153 16.06 -11.06 4.51
N GLY A 154 15.27 -10.00 4.63
CA GLY A 154 15.38 -9.04 5.72
C GLY A 154 14.67 -9.53 6.98
N ASP A 155 15.43 -9.73 8.04
CA ASP A 155 14.93 -10.09 9.37
C ASP A 155 14.67 -8.82 10.18
N GLY A 156 13.38 -8.52 10.39
CA GLY A 156 12.93 -7.33 11.09
C GLY A 156 13.16 -7.35 12.59
N PHE A 157 13.28 -8.52 13.24
CA PHE A 157 13.63 -8.58 14.66
C PHE A 157 15.15 -8.68 14.87
N GLY A 158 15.83 -9.41 14.00
CA GLY A 158 17.29 -9.53 14.00
C GLY A 158 18.01 -8.29 13.48
N ASN A 159 17.29 -7.33 12.87
CA ASN A 159 17.86 -6.15 12.22
C ASN A 159 18.98 -6.52 11.25
N ALA A 160 18.73 -7.48 10.36
CA ALA A 160 19.76 -8.01 9.49
C ALA A 160 19.22 -8.43 8.13
N LEU A 161 20.08 -8.40 7.10
CA LEU A 161 19.83 -9.11 5.85
C LEU A 161 20.50 -10.47 5.91
N ASN A 162 19.72 -11.52 5.72
CA ASN A 162 20.18 -12.89 5.54
C ASN A 162 20.29 -13.18 4.05
N VAL A 163 21.49 -13.53 3.58
CA VAL A 163 21.75 -13.81 2.17
C VAL A 163 21.85 -15.32 1.99
N LEU A 164 21.01 -15.88 1.12
CA LEU A 164 20.98 -17.31 0.80
C LEU A 164 21.39 -17.55 -0.67
N ASN A 165 21.90 -18.74 -0.97
CA ASN A 165 21.99 -19.22 -2.34
C ASN A 165 20.61 -19.73 -2.82
N MET A 166 20.50 -20.14 -4.09
CA MET A 166 19.23 -20.65 -4.67
C MET A 166 18.76 -21.99 -4.08
N ASN A 167 19.63 -22.72 -3.37
CA ASN A 167 19.25 -23.93 -2.63
C ASN A 167 18.71 -23.62 -1.22
N GLY A 168 18.77 -22.37 -0.78
CA GLY A 168 18.36 -21.93 0.56
C GLY A 168 19.48 -21.97 1.61
N ASP A 169 20.73 -22.30 1.24
CA ASP A 169 21.85 -22.29 2.18
C ASP A 169 22.32 -20.87 2.48
N SER A 170 22.68 -20.61 3.74
CA SER A 170 23.20 -19.31 4.16
C SER A 170 24.58 -19.02 3.56
N VAL A 171 24.70 -17.88 2.89
CA VAL A 171 25.95 -17.37 2.30
C VAL A 171 26.57 -16.28 3.17
N ALA A 172 25.75 -15.33 3.63
CA ALA A 172 26.21 -14.21 4.45
C ALA A 172 25.08 -13.68 5.34
N SER A 173 25.44 -12.89 6.34
CA SER A 173 24.51 -12.07 7.10
C SER A 173 25.06 -10.65 7.22
N VAL A 174 24.20 -9.65 7.09
CA VAL A 174 24.54 -8.24 7.13
C VAL A 174 23.75 -7.58 8.23
N SER A 175 24.42 -7.20 9.32
CA SER A 175 23.77 -6.47 10.41
C SER A 175 23.46 -5.03 9.98
N LEU A 176 22.30 -4.56 10.40
CA LEU A 176 21.78 -3.20 10.23
C LEU A 176 21.44 -2.62 11.60
N ASN A 177 21.15 -1.32 11.64
CA ASN A 177 20.80 -0.64 12.88
C ASN A 177 19.31 -0.77 13.25
N GLY A 178 18.49 -1.18 12.29
CA GLY A 178 17.05 -1.34 12.45
C GLY A 178 16.48 -2.32 11.43
N PRO A 179 15.16 -2.52 11.44
CA PRO A 179 14.50 -3.48 10.58
C PRO A 179 14.65 -3.04 9.10
N PRO A 180 15.18 -3.90 8.21
CA PRO A 180 15.27 -3.57 6.79
C PRO A 180 13.87 -3.44 6.17
N SER A 181 13.66 -2.52 5.23
CA SER A 181 12.37 -2.33 4.57
C SER A 181 12.42 -2.42 3.05
N SER A 182 13.55 -2.08 2.44
CA SER A 182 13.76 -2.20 1.00
C SER A 182 15.22 -2.44 0.70
N VAL A 183 15.46 -3.12 -0.42
CA VAL A 183 16.78 -3.31 -1.01
C VAL A 183 16.66 -2.97 -2.50
N ASP A 184 17.44 -1.99 -2.95
CA ASP A 184 17.67 -1.69 -4.36
C ASP A 184 19.02 -2.30 -4.75
N VAL A 185 18.99 -3.31 -5.61
CA VAL A 185 20.16 -4.07 -6.05
C VAL A 185 20.76 -3.40 -7.28
N GLN A 186 21.97 -2.86 -7.13
CA GLN A 186 22.75 -2.26 -8.21
C GLN A 186 23.92 -3.17 -8.59
N PRO A 187 24.50 -3.01 -9.79
CA PRO A 187 25.67 -3.81 -10.19
C PRO A 187 26.84 -3.70 -9.21
N ASP A 188 27.05 -2.52 -8.62
CA ASP A 188 28.19 -2.24 -7.74
C ASP A 188 27.91 -2.46 -6.23
N ALA A 189 26.65 -2.43 -5.82
CA ALA A 189 26.28 -2.41 -4.41
C ALA A 189 24.79 -2.69 -4.20
N TRP A 190 24.40 -2.93 -2.94
CA TRP A 190 23.00 -2.86 -2.53
C TRP A 190 22.74 -1.58 -1.74
N TYR A 191 21.57 -0.99 -1.93
CA TYR A 191 21.12 0.18 -1.20
C TYR A 191 19.89 -0.20 -0.37
N VAL A 192 20.02 -0.09 0.95
CA VAL A 192 19.08 -0.69 1.90
C VAL A 192 18.51 0.38 2.80
N THR A 193 17.19 0.46 2.87
CA THR A 193 16.53 1.28 3.89
C THR A 193 16.32 0.46 5.15
N ASP A 194 16.66 1.04 6.31
CA ASP A 194 16.22 0.54 7.62
C ASP A 194 15.22 1.51 8.26
N MET A 195 14.16 0.96 8.84
CA MET A 195 13.03 1.74 9.39
C MET A 195 13.38 2.46 10.69
N GLY A 196 14.51 2.10 11.32
CA GLY A 196 14.83 2.48 12.70
C GLY A 196 14.03 1.67 13.73
N LYS A 197 12.69 1.68 13.69
CA LYS A 197 11.84 0.79 14.50
C LYS A 197 10.75 0.16 13.64
N LEU A 198 10.36 -1.05 14.01
CA LEU A 198 9.35 -1.84 13.29
C LEU A 198 7.93 -1.29 13.50
N LEU A 199 7.58 -0.99 14.75
CA LEU A 199 6.23 -0.54 15.11
C LEU A 199 6.01 0.94 14.77
N PRO A 200 4.77 1.38 14.55
CA PRO A 200 4.50 2.74 14.11
C PRO A 200 5.10 3.84 15.00
N HIS A 201 5.85 4.76 14.38
CA HIS A 201 6.42 5.94 15.04
C HIS A 201 6.75 7.04 14.03
N ASP A 202 6.88 8.27 14.53
CA ASP A 202 7.19 9.46 13.72
C ASP A 202 8.65 9.95 13.84
N SER A 203 9.45 9.31 14.70
CA SER A 203 10.86 9.67 14.88
C SER A 203 11.69 9.49 13.61
N ALA A 204 12.50 10.48 13.27
CA ALA A 204 13.44 10.47 12.16
C ALA A 204 14.74 9.74 12.55
N ILE A 205 14.70 8.40 12.61
CA ILE A 205 15.82 7.54 13.05
C ILE A 205 16.15 6.40 12.07
N GLY A 206 15.43 6.34 10.95
CA GLY A 206 15.73 5.40 9.86
C GLY A 206 16.92 5.87 9.03
N ARG A 207 17.45 4.96 8.20
CA ARG A 207 18.68 5.20 7.43
C ARG A 207 18.60 4.60 6.03
N LEU A 208 19.45 5.11 5.15
CA LEU A 208 19.85 4.47 3.90
C LEU A 208 21.29 3.98 4.04
N VAL A 209 21.51 2.69 3.84
CA VAL A 209 22.80 2.01 3.98
C VAL A 209 23.23 1.45 2.63
N LYS A 210 24.45 1.78 2.19
CA LYS A 210 25.10 1.15 1.04
C LYS A 210 25.89 -0.06 1.52
N ILE A 211 25.70 -1.18 0.84
CA ILE A 211 26.36 -2.45 1.11
C ILE A 211 27.23 -2.81 -0.11
N THR A 212 28.52 -3.03 0.11
CA THR A 212 29.50 -3.38 -0.93
C THR A 212 30.28 -4.63 -0.54
N TRP A 213 30.56 -5.51 -1.50
CA TRP A 213 31.29 -6.77 -1.29
C TRP A 213 32.75 -6.72 -1.73
N VAL A 214 33.63 -7.17 -0.84
CA VAL A 214 35.03 -7.46 -1.14
C VAL A 214 35.29 -8.92 -0.81
N LYS A 215 35.54 -9.75 -1.82
CA LYS A 215 35.73 -11.22 -1.66
C LYS A 215 34.62 -11.87 -0.82
N ASP A 216 33.36 -11.60 -1.18
CA ASP A 216 32.14 -12.08 -0.51
C ASP A 216 31.92 -11.58 0.93
N VAL A 217 32.72 -10.61 1.40
CA VAL A 217 32.56 -9.99 2.72
C VAL A 217 31.78 -8.68 2.64
N PRO A 218 30.57 -8.60 3.24
CA PRO A 218 30.34 -7.73 4.40
C PRO A 218 30.83 -6.29 4.53
N THR A 219 30.56 -5.25 3.71
CA THR A 219 30.79 -3.86 4.18
C THR A 219 29.58 -2.94 4.03
N SER A 220 29.11 -2.38 5.16
CA SER A 220 27.98 -1.46 5.25
C SER A 220 28.45 -0.03 5.52
N THR A 221 27.93 0.94 4.78
CA THR A 221 28.20 2.39 4.94
C THR A 221 26.89 3.15 4.99
N VAL A 222 26.67 3.97 6.02
CA VAL A 222 25.49 4.85 6.08
C VAL A 222 25.65 5.98 5.07
N ILE A 223 24.66 6.15 4.19
CA ILE A 223 24.63 7.19 3.15
C ILE A 223 23.73 8.35 3.57
N LEU A 224 22.55 8.02 4.10
CA LEU A 224 21.62 9.00 4.67
C LEU A 224 21.18 8.50 6.05
N ASP A 225 20.97 9.45 6.95
CA ASP A 225 20.40 9.23 8.26
C ASP A 225 19.17 10.13 8.47
N SER A 226 18.58 10.04 9.66
CA SER A 226 17.42 10.84 10.05
C SER A 226 16.25 10.77 9.06
N LEU A 227 15.99 9.57 8.53
CA LEU A 227 14.83 9.29 7.69
C LEU A 227 13.61 8.94 8.56
N ARG A 228 12.42 9.37 8.15
CA ARG A 228 11.15 9.09 8.83
C ARG A 228 10.59 7.73 8.39
N ARG A 229 11.01 6.66 9.06
CA ARG A 229 10.56 5.28 8.84
C ARG A 229 10.55 4.91 7.34
N PRO A 230 11.72 4.91 6.67
CA PRO A 230 11.80 4.70 5.23
C PRO A 230 11.33 3.29 4.85
N THR A 231 10.53 3.18 3.81
CA THR A 231 9.89 1.93 3.34
C THR A 231 10.41 1.49 1.99
N SER A 232 10.91 2.41 1.17
CA SER A 232 11.41 2.12 -0.17
C SER A 232 12.52 3.11 -0.57
N VAL A 233 13.46 2.61 -1.36
CA VAL A 233 14.47 3.41 -2.05
C VAL A 233 14.56 2.98 -3.51
N THR A 234 14.74 3.96 -4.40
CA THR A 234 15.15 3.73 -5.79
C THR A 234 16.38 4.57 -6.09
N VAL A 235 17.39 3.95 -6.70
CA VAL A 235 18.66 4.61 -7.02
C VAL A 235 18.74 4.90 -8.52
N ALA A 236 18.74 6.19 -8.90
CA ALA A 236 18.77 6.62 -10.30
C ALA A 236 19.26 8.07 -10.44
N ASP A 237 19.63 8.47 -11.66
CA ASP A 237 19.85 9.89 -11.99
C ASP A 237 18.50 10.58 -12.21
N LEU A 238 18.11 11.48 -11.30
CA LEU A 238 16.79 12.12 -11.31
C LEU A 238 16.81 13.55 -11.87
N ASN A 239 18.00 14.10 -12.15
CA ASN A 239 18.16 15.47 -12.63
C ASN A 239 18.92 15.58 -13.97
N GLY A 240 19.46 14.48 -14.47
CA GLY A 240 20.20 14.36 -15.73
C GLY A 240 21.68 14.75 -15.63
N ASP A 241 22.27 14.74 -14.43
CA ASP A 241 23.67 15.12 -14.19
C ASP A 241 24.66 13.95 -14.21
N SER A 242 24.18 12.75 -14.53
CA SER A 242 24.92 11.48 -14.57
C SER A 242 25.45 10.98 -13.22
N ARG A 243 24.96 11.51 -12.09
CA ARG A 243 25.18 10.95 -10.75
C ARG A 243 23.94 10.19 -10.27
N LYS A 244 24.17 9.25 -9.37
CA LYS A 244 23.08 8.51 -8.71
C LYS A 244 22.50 9.37 -7.59
N ASP A 245 21.20 9.62 -7.66
CA ASP A 245 20.37 10.18 -6.61
C ASP A 245 19.56 9.08 -5.89
N TYR A 246 18.91 9.45 -4.78
CA TYR A 246 18.11 8.52 -3.99
C TYR A 246 16.67 9.01 -3.87
N LEU A 247 15.74 8.34 -4.55
CA LEU A 247 14.30 8.52 -4.33
C LEU A 247 13.90 7.70 -3.11
N VAL A 248 13.31 8.32 -2.09
CA VAL A 248 13.02 7.65 -0.81
C VAL A 248 11.57 7.85 -0.41
N CYS A 249 10.90 6.74 -0.12
CA CYS A 249 9.59 6.72 0.53
C CYS A 249 9.80 6.75 2.05
N GLU A 250 9.43 7.85 2.70
CA GLU A 250 9.47 7.99 4.16
C GLU A 250 8.05 7.93 4.70
N TYR A 251 7.57 6.71 4.94
CA TYR A 251 6.18 6.45 5.33
C TYR A 251 5.76 7.25 6.57
N GLY A 252 6.65 7.38 7.56
CA GLY A 252 6.35 8.08 8.81
C GLY A 252 5.39 7.31 9.72
N ASN A 253 4.45 7.99 10.35
CA ASN A 253 3.23 7.41 10.94
C ASN A 253 2.08 8.42 10.81
N LEU A 254 2.05 9.47 11.64
CA LEU A 254 1.17 10.63 11.41
C LEU A 254 1.85 11.66 10.50
N ILE A 255 3.18 11.67 10.47
CA ILE A 255 4.01 12.58 9.67
C ILE A 255 5.09 11.79 8.93
N GLY A 256 5.00 11.83 7.61
CA GLY A 256 5.99 11.27 6.69
C GLY A 256 6.20 12.22 5.52
N ARG A 257 6.96 11.77 4.53
CA ARG A 257 7.25 12.53 3.32
C ARG A 257 7.68 11.62 2.18
N PHE A 258 7.66 12.18 0.98
CA PHE A 258 8.18 11.53 -0.21
C PHE A 258 8.99 12.53 -1.02
N GLY A 259 10.17 12.12 -1.47
CA GLY A 259 11.06 12.99 -2.22
C GLY A 259 12.36 12.29 -2.56
N TRP A 260 13.31 13.07 -3.06
CA TRP A 260 14.60 12.54 -3.46
C TRP A 260 15.77 13.35 -2.94
N TYR A 261 16.90 12.70 -2.78
CA TYR A 261 18.16 13.28 -2.33
C TYR A 261 19.10 13.42 -3.52
N GLU A 262 19.30 14.66 -3.97
CA GLU A 262 20.31 15.02 -4.97
C GLU A 262 21.70 14.86 -4.36
N ILE A 263 22.60 14.16 -5.06
CA ILE A 263 24.00 14.01 -4.62
C ILE A 263 24.90 14.86 -5.50
N ASP A 264 25.51 15.90 -4.91
CA ASP A 264 26.40 16.78 -5.64
C ASP A 264 27.79 16.14 -5.89
N ALA A 265 28.62 16.80 -6.72
CA ALA A 265 29.95 16.32 -7.06
C ALA A 265 30.92 16.17 -5.86
N LYS A 266 30.59 16.72 -4.68
CA LYS A 266 31.34 16.58 -3.43
C LYS A 266 30.74 15.53 -2.49
N GLY A 267 29.68 14.83 -2.92
CA GLY A 267 28.97 13.84 -2.12
C GLY A 267 28.01 14.43 -1.10
N ARG A 268 27.67 15.72 -1.17
CA ARG A 268 26.69 16.33 -0.26
C ARG A 268 25.28 16.08 -0.78
N SER A 269 24.38 15.73 0.14
CA SER A 269 22.98 15.50 -0.18
C SER A 269 22.15 16.77 -0.05
N LYS A 270 21.16 16.93 -0.95
CA LYS A 270 20.12 17.95 -0.86
C LYS A 270 18.76 17.30 -1.09
N TYR A 271 17.84 17.48 -0.13
CA TYR A 271 16.49 16.93 -0.24
C TYR A 271 15.59 17.81 -1.10
N HIS A 272 14.84 17.17 -2.00
CA HIS A 272 13.79 17.76 -2.83
C HIS A 272 12.47 17.06 -2.50
N GLU A 273 11.58 17.79 -1.84
CA GLU A 273 10.28 17.28 -1.41
C GLU A 273 9.30 17.20 -2.59
N LEU A 274 8.63 16.06 -2.74
CA LEU A 274 7.56 15.83 -3.71
C LEU A 274 6.18 15.76 -3.01
N VAL A 275 6.13 15.15 -1.82
CA VAL A 275 4.95 15.13 -0.94
C VAL A 275 5.38 15.36 0.51
N ALA A 276 4.69 16.25 1.22
CA ALA A 276 4.82 16.45 2.67
C ALA A 276 3.71 15.72 3.46
N GLN A 277 3.46 14.44 3.15
CA GLN A 277 2.42 13.62 3.77
C GLN A 277 2.93 12.20 4.05
N PRO A 278 2.41 11.51 5.09
CA PRO A 278 2.76 10.12 5.37
C PRO A 278 2.21 9.16 4.31
N GLY A 279 2.65 7.91 4.37
CA GLY A 279 2.04 6.81 3.63
C GLY A 279 2.72 6.41 2.33
N ALA A 280 3.82 7.04 1.91
CA ALA A 280 4.56 6.57 0.74
C ALA A 280 5.16 5.17 1.05
N ILE A 281 4.81 4.16 0.24
CA ILE A 281 5.29 2.77 0.44
C ILE A 281 6.16 2.23 -0.69
N ARG A 282 6.00 2.73 -1.91
CA ARG A 282 6.75 2.28 -3.09
C ARG A 282 6.73 3.37 -4.15
N ALA A 283 7.83 3.49 -4.89
CA ALA A 283 7.88 4.31 -6.08
C ALA A 283 8.57 3.55 -7.23
N GLU A 284 8.17 3.83 -8.46
CA GLU A 284 8.78 3.29 -9.67
C GLU A 284 9.09 4.43 -10.66
N LEU A 285 10.19 4.28 -11.40
CA LEU A 285 10.60 5.22 -12.45
C LEU A 285 10.14 4.71 -13.80
N ARG A 286 9.32 5.49 -14.51
CA ARG A 286 8.78 5.10 -15.81
C ARG A 286 8.32 6.33 -16.59
N ASP A 287 8.45 6.28 -17.91
CA ASP A 287 7.82 7.26 -18.80
C ASP A 287 6.31 6.98 -18.87
N VAL A 288 5.48 7.81 -18.23
CA VAL A 288 4.01 7.63 -18.21
C VAL A 288 3.28 8.52 -19.22
N ASN A 289 3.99 9.41 -19.90
CA ASN A 289 3.41 10.38 -20.83
C ASN A 289 3.94 10.24 -22.28
N GLY A 290 4.90 9.34 -22.52
CA GLY A 290 5.51 9.04 -23.81
C GLY A 290 6.57 10.04 -24.26
N ASP A 291 7.08 10.90 -23.38
CA ASP A 291 8.07 11.94 -23.71
C ASP A 291 9.54 11.49 -23.62
N LYS A 292 9.76 10.21 -23.28
CA LYS A 292 11.05 9.53 -23.09
C LYS A 292 11.86 10.01 -21.90
N ARG A 293 11.29 10.78 -20.98
CA ARG A 293 11.87 11.05 -19.66
C ARG A 293 11.21 10.13 -18.65
N LEU A 294 12.01 9.65 -17.70
CA LEU A 294 11.46 8.88 -16.59
C LEU A 294 10.70 9.82 -15.66
N ASP A 295 9.41 9.56 -15.48
CA ASP A 295 8.57 10.12 -14.44
C ASP A 295 8.69 9.28 -13.18
N ILE A 296 8.22 9.83 -12.06
CA ILE A 296 8.15 9.11 -10.78
C ILE A 296 6.69 8.75 -10.51
N VAL A 297 6.38 7.48 -10.30
CA VAL A 297 5.05 7.03 -9.86
C VAL A 297 5.15 6.50 -8.44
N VAL A 298 4.34 7.03 -7.52
CA VAL A 298 4.37 6.66 -6.10
C VAL A 298 2.99 6.21 -5.63
N LEU A 299 2.97 5.16 -4.81
CA LEU A 299 1.77 4.74 -4.08
C LEU A 299 1.79 5.31 -2.68
N MET A 300 0.77 6.12 -2.39
CA MET A 300 0.43 6.60 -1.07
C MET A 300 -0.61 5.66 -0.47
N ALA A 301 -0.29 5.04 0.67
CA ALA A 301 -1.10 4.05 1.38
C ALA A 301 -1.65 4.56 2.72
N GLN A 302 -1.42 5.84 3.04
CA GLN A 302 -1.97 6.48 4.23
C GLN A 302 -2.34 7.93 3.93
N ALA A 303 -3.24 8.49 4.74
CA ALA A 303 -3.84 9.80 4.57
C ALA A 303 -4.57 9.88 3.22
N ARG A 304 -3.94 10.42 2.18
CA ARG A 304 -4.53 10.50 0.85
C ARG A 304 -4.10 9.30 0.01
N GLU A 305 -4.82 8.19 0.17
CA GLU A 305 -4.53 6.96 -0.55
C GLU A 305 -4.71 7.11 -2.06
N GLY A 306 -3.74 6.63 -2.82
CA GLY A 306 -3.77 6.71 -4.27
C GLY A 306 -2.41 6.60 -4.93
N LEU A 307 -2.46 6.50 -6.25
CA LEU A 307 -1.29 6.48 -7.10
C LEU A 307 -1.11 7.86 -7.74
N VAL A 308 0.06 8.46 -7.52
CA VAL A 308 0.39 9.80 -8.02
C VAL A 308 1.61 9.72 -8.92
N ALA A 309 1.50 10.28 -10.12
CA ALA A 309 2.62 10.50 -11.02
C ALA A 309 3.21 11.90 -10.84
N TYR A 310 4.53 11.97 -10.87
CA TYR A 310 5.31 13.19 -10.87
C TYR A 310 5.98 13.28 -12.23
N ILE A 311 5.37 14.07 -13.12
CA ILE A 311 5.75 14.22 -14.52
C ILE A 311 7.04 15.03 -14.61
N ASN A 312 8.07 14.47 -15.24
CA ASN A 312 9.40 15.04 -15.33
C ASN A 312 9.47 16.15 -16.39
N ASN A 313 9.58 17.40 -15.92
CA ASN A 313 9.73 18.58 -16.76
C ASN A 313 11.21 18.92 -17.04
N GLY A 314 12.12 18.00 -16.75
CA GLY A 314 13.56 18.14 -16.89
C GLY A 314 14.23 18.92 -15.76
N LYS A 315 15.54 18.64 -15.58
CA LYS A 315 16.41 19.26 -14.56
C LYS A 315 15.86 19.08 -13.14
N GLY A 316 15.34 17.89 -12.83
CA GLY A 316 14.82 17.55 -11.51
C GLY A 316 13.53 18.28 -11.10
N ARG A 317 12.77 18.83 -12.07
CA ARG A 317 11.48 19.49 -11.79
C ARG A 317 10.33 18.58 -12.18
N TYR A 318 9.36 18.46 -11.29
CA TYR A 318 8.24 17.55 -11.46
C TYR A 318 6.88 18.25 -11.30
N THR A 319 5.87 17.79 -12.03
CA THR A 319 4.47 18.20 -11.85
C THR A 319 3.65 17.01 -11.39
N ALA A 320 2.98 17.13 -10.24
CA ALA A 320 2.12 16.09 -9.72
C ALA A 320 0.85 15.95 -10.58
N ARG A 321 0.45 14.70 -10.83
CA ARG A 321 -0.77 14.27 -11.49
C ARG A 321 -1.29 13.04 -10.77
N GLU A 322 -2.47 13.15 -10.20
CA GLU A 322 -3.18 11.99 -9.64
C GLU A 322 -3.57 11.04 -10.77
N LEU A 323 -3.26 9.75 -10.59
CA LEU A 323 -3.66 8.71 -11.52
C LEU A 323 -4.91 8.01 -11.01
N ILE A 324 -4.88 7.57 -9.75
CA ILE A 324 -5.95 6.81 -9.10
C ILE A 324 -6.02 7.27 -7.63
N THR A 325 -7.22 7.38 -7.07
CA THR A 325 -7.42 7.73 -5.65
C THR A 325 -8.34 6.72 -5.01
N PHE A 326 -8.02 6.33 -3.78
CA PHE A 326 -8.83 5.38 -3.01
C PHE A 326 -9.39 6.03 -1.75
N PRO A 327 -10.56 5.58 -1.27
CA PRO A 327 -10.98 5.87 0.10
C PRO A 327 -9.96 5.30 1.10
N PRO A 328 -9.73 5.96 2.24
CA PRO A 328 -8.67 5.62 3.21
C PRO A 328 -8.89 4.30 3.98
N CYS A 329 -9.89 3.52 3.60
CA CYS A 329 -10.23 2.24 4.21
C CYS A 329 -10.03 1.07 3.25
N TYR A 330 -9.51 1.34 2.05
CA TYR A 330 -9.20 0.32 1.05
C TYR A 330 -7.89 -0.40 1.39
N GLY A 331 -6.93 0.28 2.04
CA GLY A 331 -5.71 -0.36 2.50
C GLY A 331 -4.79 -0.73 1.35
N SER A 332 -4.48 0.24 0.49
CA SER A 332 -3.59 0.08 -0.66
C SER A 332 -2.23 -0.50 -0.23
N SER A 333 -1.79 -1.60 -0.83
CA SER A 333 -0.68 -2.40 -0.30
C SER A 333 0.49 -2.56 -1.27
N SER A 334 0.23 -2.56 -2.58
CA SER A 334 1.25 -2.67 -3.61
C SER A 334 0.74 -2.17 -4.97
N PHE A 335 1.66 -1.86 -5.87
CA PHE A 335 1.36 -1.62 -7.28
C PHE A 335 2.49 -2.10 -8.19
N SER A 336 2.15 -2.31 -9.47
CA SER A 336 3.10 -2.61 -10.55
C SER A 336 2.51 -2.26 -11.92
N PHE A 337 3.36 -2.24 -12.96
CA PHE A 337 2.97 -1.96 -14.35
C PHE A 337 3.25 -3.14 -15.27
N TYR A 338 2.21 -3.72 -15.87
CA TYR A 338 2.33 -4.85 -16.81
C TYR A 338 1.37 -4.72 -17.99
N ASP A 339 1.78 -5.25 -19.14
CA ASP A 339 0.93 -5.39 -20.32
C ASP A 339 0.11 -6.66 -20.13
N VAL A 340 -1.14 -6.52 -19.68
CA VAL A 340 -1.99 -7.64 -19.28
C VAL A 340 -2.74 -8.23 -20.47
N ASP A 341 -3.00 -7.43 -21.50
CA ASP A 341 -3.72 -7.84 -22.71
C ASP A 341 -2.85 -7.95 -23.97
N ASP A 342 -1.52 -7.87 -23.81
CA ASP A 342 -0.50 -7.93 -24.85
C ASP A 342 -0.72 -6.89 -25.98
N ASP A 343 -1.29 -5.72 -25.63
CA ASP A 343 -1.59 -4.63 -26.58
C ASP A 343 -0.43 -3.63 -26.75
N GLY A 344 0.66 -3.84 -26.02
CA GLY A 344 1.85 -2.99 -25.99
C GLY A 344 1.74 -1.79 -25.04
N LYS A 345 0.62 -1.64 -24.30
CA LYS A 345 0.45 -0.64 -23.25
C LYS A 345 0.45 -1.33 -21.89
N LEU A 346 0.93 -0.59 -20.89
CA LEU A 346 0.98 -1.11 -19.54
C LEU A 346 -0.28 -0.73 -18.77
N GLU A 347 -0.94 -1.73 -18.21
CA GLU A 347 -1.91 -1.57 -17.13
C GLU A 347 -1.21 -1.35 -15.80
N ILE A 348 -1.95 -0.75 -14.87
CA ILE A 348 -1.56 -0.64 -13.47
C ILE A 348 -2.29 -1.72 -12.69
N ILE A 349 -1.51 -2.58 -12.03
CA ILE A 349 -2.02 -3.58 -11.10
C ILE A 349 -1.86 -3.00 -9.71
N ILE A 350 -2.93 -2.89 -8.95
CA ILE A 350 -2.93 -2.40 -7.56
C ILE A 350 -3.55 -3.46 -6.66
N THR A 351 -2.93 -3.74 -5.52
CA THR A 351 -3.56 -4.54 -4.48
C THR A 351 -4.02 -3.67 -3.34
N THR A 352 -5.21 -3.97 -2.83
CA THR A 352 -5.76 -3.34 -1.63
C THR A 352 -6.17 -4.45 -0.67
N GLY A 353 -5.59 -4.46 0.51
CA GLY A 353 -5.80 -5.55 1.45
C GLY A 353 -5.26 -5.28 2.85
N ASP A 354 -4.61 -4.15 3.09
CA ASP A 354 -4.23 -3.79 4.44
C ASP A 354 -5.47 -3.62 5.31
N ASN A 355 -5.44 -4.29 6.45
CA ASN A 355 -6.53 -4.31 7.41
C ASN A 355 -6.00 -4.15 8.84
N GLY A 356 -4.80 -3.59 9.00
CA GLY A 356 -4.11 -3.44 10.28
C GLY A 356 -4.62 -2.33 11.19
N ASP A 357 -5.61 -1.54 10.75
CA ASP A 357 -6.10 -0.36 11.49
C ASP A 357 -6.74 -0.70 12.85
N TYR A 358 -7.29 -1.91 12.98
CA TYR A 358 -8.09 -2.35 14.14
C TYR A 358 -7.69 -3.76 14.57
N GLU A 359 -7.88 -4.08 15.86
CA GLU A 359 -7.60 -5.44 16.38
C GLU A 359 -8.50 -6.52 15.75
N ASP A 360 -9.76 -6.19 15.44
CA ASP A 360 -10.74 -7.08 14.84
C ASP A 360 -11.39 -6.44 13.60
N PRO A 361 -10.63 -6.31 12.50
CA PRO A 361 -11.08 -5.54 11.34
C PRO A 361 -12.10 -6.35 10.52
N PRO A 362 -13.11 -5.70 9.92
CA PRO A 362 -14.06 -6.40 9.05
C PRO A 362 -13.37 -6.84 7.75
N PHE A 363 -13.82 -7.95 7.17
CA PHE A 363 -13.46 -8.31 5.79
C PHE A 363 -14.22 -7.40 4.83
N LYS A 364 -13.50 -6.87 3.84
CA LYS A 364 -14.01 -5.81 2.97
C LYS A 364 -14.16 -6.36 1.54
N PRO A 365 -15.36 -6.25 0.92
CA PRO A 365 -15.63 -6.86 -0.39
C PRO A 365 -14.78 -6.27 -1.52
N TYR A 366 -14.22 -5.09 -1.30
CA TYR A 366 -13.34 -4.37 -2.20
C TYR A 366 -11.85 -4.63 -1.93
N HIS A 367 -11.48 -5.53 -1.00
CA HIS A 367 -10.11 -6.03 -0.92
C HIS A 367 -9.82 -6.99 -2.08
N GLY A 368 -8.67 -6.84 -2.72
CA GLY A 368 -8.30 -7.64 -3.87
C GLY A 368 -7.28 -7.00 -4.79
N VAL A 369 -7.24 -7.49 -6.01
CA VAL A 369 -6.37 -7.04 -7.10
C VAL A 369 -7.20 -6.27 -8.11
N TYR A 370 -6.79 -5.03 -8.39
CA TYR A 370 -7.38 -4.14 -9.37
C TYR A 370 -6.46 -4.02 -10.58
N ILE A 371 -7.03 -4.07 -11.78
CA ILE A 371 -6.30 -3.81 -13.02
C ILE A 371 -6.89 -2.56 -13.67
N TYR A 372 -6.06 -1.55 -13.87
CA TYR A 372 -6.43 -0.28 -14.50
C TYR A 372 -5.74 -0.12 -15.84
N GLY A 373 -6.50 0.14 -16.89
CA GLY A 373 -5.95 0.48 -18.20
C GLY A 373 -6.04 1.97 -18.48
N SER A 374 -5.09 2.49 -19.25
CA SER A 374 -5.10 3.89 -19.69
C SER A 374 -5.85 4.07 -21.01
N ASP A 375 -6.53 5.20 -21.15
CA ASP A 375 -6.98 5.71 -22.44
C ASP A 375 -5.86 6.46 -23.18
N LYS A 376 -6.13 6.93 -24.40
CA LYS A 376 -5.18 7.72 -25.21
C LYS A 376 -4.71 9.04 -24.58
N ASN A 377 -5.40 9.53 -23.54
CA ASN A 377 -5.06 10.75 -22.82
C ASN A 377 -4.31 10.44 -21.51
N GLY A 378 -4.04 9.15 -21.22
CA GLY A 378 -3.42 8.71 -19.98
C GLY A 378 -4.37 8.70 -18.77
N VAL A 379 -5.69 8.72 -19.00
CA VAL A 379 -6.69 8.56 -17.93
C VAL A 379 -6.84 7.06 -17.65
N TYR A 380 -6.58 6.66 -16.41
CA TYR A 380 -6.70 5.27 -15.98
C TYR A 380 -8.13 4.95 -15.52
N THR A 381 -8.68 3.83 -15.98
CA THR A 381 -9.99 3.33 -15.57
C THR A 381 -9.89 1.85 -15.21
N GLN A 382 -10.66 1.43 -14.20
CA GLN A 382 -10.67 0.05 -13.76
C GLN A 382 -11.21 -0.84 -14.90
N ARG A 383 -10.38 -1.77 -15.39
CA ARG A 383 -10.76 -2.78 -16.38
C ARG A 383 -11.31 -4.03 -15.70
N SER A 384 -10.68 -4.47 -14.61
CA SER A 384 -11.11 -5.65 -13.87
C SER A 384 -10.76 -5.55 -12.39
N PHE A 385 -11.43 -6.40 -11.59
CA PHE A 385 -11.22 -6.57 -10.17
C PHE A 385 -11.35 -8.04 -9.82
N GLN A 386 -10.36 -8.56 -9.09
CA GLN A 386 -10.40 -9.90 -8.52
C GLN A 386 -10.33 -9.81 -7.00
N HIS A 387 -11.35 -10.33 -6.34
CA HIS A 387 -11.40 -10.31 -4.89
C HIS A 387 -10.34 -11.23 -4.28
N LEU A 388 -9.63 -10.70 -3.28
CA LEU A 388 -8.72 -11.45 -2.41
C LEU A 388 -8.66 -10.71 -1.08
N ASP A 389 -9.27 -11.28 -0.04
CA ASP A 389 -9.19 -10.74 1.31
C ASP A 389 -7.71 -10.64 1.74
N GLY A 390 -7.30 -9.43 2.10
CA GLY A 390 -5.95 -9.19 2.59
C GLY A 390 -4.87 -9.10 1.52
N ALA A 391 -5.23 -8.92 0.24
CA ALA A 391 -4.30 -8.83 -0.88
C ALA A 391 -3.13 -7.86 -0.63
N TYR A 392 -1.91 -8.40 -0.60
CA TYR A 392 -0.68 -7.62 -0.37
C TYR A 392 0.22 -7.53 -1.59
N GLY A 393 0.01 -8.39 -2.58
CA GLY A 393 0.69 -8.27 -3.87
C GLY A 393 0.14 -9.25 -4.90
N ALA A 394 0.43 -8.93 -6.17
CA ALA A 394 0.10 -9.75 -7.30
C ALA A 394 1.16 -9.59 -8.40
N PHE A 395 1.50 -10.69 -9.07
CA PHE A 395 2.35 -10.72 -10.25
C PHE A 395 1.53 -11.24 -11.41
N VAL A 396 1.41 -10.46 -12.48
CA VAL A 396 0.71 -10.85 -13.71
C VAL A 396 1.75 -11.15 -14.79
N ARG A 397 1.94 -12.42 -15.12
CA ARG A 397 2.94 -12.92 -16.06
C ARG A 397 2.44 -14.15 -16.76
N ASP A 398 2.88 -14.34 -17.99
CA ASP A 398 2.87 -15.62 -18.66
C ASP A 398 3.87 -16.57 -17.98
N PHE A 399 3.41 -17.26 -16.93
CA PHE A 399 4.26 -18.12 -16.09
C PHE A 399 4.50 -19.48 -16.73
N ASP A 400 3.60 -19.93 -17.61
CA ASP A 400 3.69 -21.21 -18.34
C ASP A 400 4.10 -21.09 -19.81
N SER A 401 4.34 -19.86 -20.28
CA SER A 401 4.74 -19.52 -21.65
C SER A 401 3.75 -20.00 -22.71
N ASP A 402 2.46 -20.03 -22.38
CA ASP A 402 1.39 -20.35 -23.33
C ASP A 402 0.92 -19.15 -24.15
N GLY A 403 1.49 -17.96 -23.92
CA GLY A 403 1.11 -16.71 -24.57
C GLY A 403 -0.13 -16.08 -23.96
N THR A 404 -0.50 -16.46 -22.74
CA THR A 404 -1.57 -15.85 -21.96
C THR A 404 -1.05 -15.43 -20.60
N GLN A 405 -1.55 -14.31 -20.08
CA GLN A 405 -1.12 -13.83 -18.77
C GLN A 405 -1.79 -14.64 -17.66
N ASP A 406 -0.99 -15.14 -16.73
CA ASP A 406 -1.43 -15.73 -15.46
C ASP A 406 -1.26 -14.73 -14.32
N MET A 407 -1.80 -15.03 -13.15
CA MET A 407 -1.58 -14.23 -11.95
C MET A 407 -1.27 -15.07 -10.73
N LEU A 408 -0.17 -14.73 -10.05
CA LEU A 408 0.09 -15.14 -8.68
C LEU A 408 -0.29 -14.00 -7.74
N SER A 409 -1.22 -14.23 -6.82
CA SER A 409 -1.63 -13.24 -5.81
C SER A 409 -1.45 -13.80 -4.40
N PHE A 410 -1.14 -12.94 -3.43
CA PHE A 410 -0.93 -13.36 -2.04
C PHE A 410 -1.48 -12.34 -1.04
N SER A 411 -1.74 -12.80 0.18
CA SER A 411 -2.33 -11.98 1.23
C SER A 411 -1.52 -11.97 2.52
N PHE A 412 -1.63 -10.83 3.22
CA PHE A 412 -1.18 -10.69 4.60
C PHE A 412 -2.35 -10.72 5.59
N PHE A 413 -3.59 -10.45 5.17
CA PHE A 413 -4.79 -10.56 6.02
C PHE A 413 -5.78 -11.61 5.49
N PRO A 414 -5.37 -12.88 5.35
CA PRO A 414 -6.18 -13.92 4.72
C PRO A 414 -7.47 -14.19 5.49
N ARG A 415 -8.51 -14.56 4.74
CA ARG A 415 -9.78 -15.03 5.29
C ARG A 415 -9.81 -16.56 5.46
N LEU A 416 -9.19 -17.03 6.54
CA LEU A 416 -8.94 -18.46 6.77
C LEU A 416 -10.19 -19.30 7.12
N ASP A 417 -11.35 -18.69 7.37
CA ASP A 417 -12.62 -19.41 7.62
C ASP A 417 -13.28 -19.92 6.33
N ARG A 418 -12.79 -19.48 5.14
CA ARG A 418 -13.36 -19.85 3.84
C ARG A 418 -12.46 -20.75 3.02
N SER A 419 -11.19 -20.38 2.86
CA SER A 419 -10.26 -21.10 2.01
C SER A 419 -8.80 -20.77 2.36
N ASP A 420 -7.89 -21.70 2.08
CA ASP A 420 -6.44 -21.50 2.09
C ASP A 420 -5.93 -20.76 0.84
N VAL A 421 -6.76 -20.70 -0.21
CA VAL A 421 -6.50 -19.91 -1.45
C VAL A 421 -6.42 -18.43 -1.13
N ASP A 422 -7.07 -17.99 -0.05
CA ASP A 422 -7.00 -16.62 0.41
C ASP A 422 -5.62 -16.27 0.96
N VAL A 423 -4.66 -17.20 1.01
CA VAL A 423 -3.25 -16.97 1.40
C VAL A 423 -2.34 -16.76 0.19
N ILE A 424 -2.36 -17.71 -0.77
CA ILE A 424 -1.74 -17.57 -2.10
C ILE A 424 -2.66 -18.22 -3.13
N GLY A 425 -3.07 -17.44 -4.13
CA GLY A 425 -3.82 -17.90 -5.29
C GLY A 425 -2.97 -17.88 -6.56
N PHE A 426 -3.21 -18.85 -7.44
CA PHE A 426 -2.63 -18.88 -8.79
C PHE A 426 -3.73 -19.03 -9.84
N ASP A 427 -3.91 -18.03 -10.68
CA ASP A 427 -4.94 -17.96 -11.69
C ASP A 427 -4.33 -18.07 -13.08
N PHE A 428 -4.68 -19.13 -13.80
CA PHE A 428 -4.28 -19.26 -15.20
C PHE A 428 -5.20 -18.43 -16.11
N ASN A 429 -4.65 -17.87 -17.18
CA ASN A 429 -5.41 -17.21 -18.25
C ASN A 429 -6.29 -16.04 -17.75
N VAL A 430 -5.69 -15.11 -17.00
CA VAL A 430 -6.36 -13.96 -16.37
C VAL A 430 -7.08 -13.10 -17.43
N GLY A 431 -8.30 -12.69 -17.10
CA GLY A 431 -9.13 -11.88 -17.99
C GLY A 431 -9.81 -12.65 -19.14
N ARG A 432 -9.58 -13.97 -19.25
CA ARG A 432 -10.21 -14.82 -20.28
C ARG A 432 -11.38 -15.64 -19.73
N ALA A 433 -12.26 -16.10 -20.62
CA ALA A 433 -13.44 -16.89 -20.26
C ALA A 433 -13.12 -18.25 -19.62
N ASN A 434 -11.92 -18.77 -19.87
CA ASN A 434 -11.39 -20.04 -19.34
C ASN A 434 -10.49 -19.86 -18.11
N MET A 435 -10.50 -18.70 -17.46
CA MET A 435 -9.71 -18.45 -16.24
C MET A 435 -10.01 -19.48 -15.15
N ASN A 436 -8.99 -20.01 -14.50
CA ASN A 436 -9.13 -20.99 -13.42
C ASN A 436 -8.14 -20.75 -12.28
N THR A 437 -8.63 -20.85 -11.05
CA THR A 437 -7.81 -20.70 -9.83
C THR A 437 -7.30 -22.04 -9.32
N TRP A 438 -6.04 -22.03 -8.86
CA TRP A 438 -5.31 -23.15 -8.29
C TRP A 438 -4.64 -22.73 -6.98
N ARG A 439 -4.41 -23.72 -6.11
CA ARG A 439 -3.60 -23.56 -4.90
C ARG A 439 -2.11 -23.68 -5.22
N VAL A 440 -1.28 -22.99 -4.45
CA VAL A 440 0.16 -23.17 -4.44
C VAL A 440 0.57 -24.06 -3.27
N ALA A 441 1.43 -25.06 -3.49
CA ALA A 441 1.94 -25.89 -2.41
C ALA A 441 2.68 -25.03 -1.37
N HIS A 442 2.53 -25.36 -0.08
CA HIS A 442 3.08 -24.59 1.04
C HIS A 442 2.52 -23.17 1.23
N ALA A 443 1.45 -22.78 0.52
CA ALA A 443 0.82 -21.47 0.72
C ALA A 443 0.39 -21.22 2.17
N ALA A 444 -0.13 -22.24 2.85
CA ALA A 444 -0.59 -22.14 4.23
C ALA A 444 0.55 -22.18 5.28
N ASP A 445 1.81 -22.35 4.89
CA ASP A 445 2.94 -22.48 5.83
C ASP A 445 3.36 -21.14 6.46
N GLY A 446 2.88 -20.01 5.94
CA GLY A 446 3.20 -18.68 6.43
C GLY A 446 2.11 -17.66 6.12
N ARG A 447 2.41 -16.42 6.48
CA ARG A 447 1.62 -15.21 6.30
C ARG A 447 2.47 -14.21 5.51
N TRP A 448 2.11 -13.97 4.26
CA TRP A 448 3.03 -13.39 3.28
C TRP A 448 2.86 -11.88 3.18
N LEU A 449 3.95 -11.13 3.40
CA LEU A 449 3.93 -9.66 3.41
C LEU A 449 4.81 -9.07 2.31
N ALA A 450 6.06 -9.54 2.21
CA ALA A 450 7.01 -9.05 1.22
C ALA A 450 7.07 -9.99 0.02
N SER A 451 7.41 -9.46 -1.16
CA SER A 451 7.62 -10.28 -2.36
C SER A 451 8.67 -9.71 -3.29
N ASP A 452 9.20 -10.57 -4.15
CA ASP A 452 9.99 -10.22 -5.32
C ASP A 452 9.84 -11.28 -6.42
N ILE A 453 10.11 -10.90 -7.67
CA ILE A 453 10.01 -11.77 -8.86
C ILE A 453 11.21 -11.51 -9.78
N ALA A 454 11.87 -12.58 -10.22
CA ALA A 454 12.99 -12.50 -11.16
C ALA A 454 13.29 -13.87 -11.78
N ASP A 455 14.00 -13.89 -12.91
CA ASP A 455 14.75 -15.07 -13.37
C ASP A 455 15.98 -15.22 -12.45
N ALA A 456 15.77 -15.87 -11.30
CA ALA A 456 16.71 -15.81 -10.19
C ALA A 456 17.84 -16.84 -10.31
N ASP A 457 17.60 -17.94 -11.01
CA ASP A 457 18.60 -18.95 -11.29
C ASP A 457 19.13 -18.94 -12.74
N GLY A 458 18.55 -18.11 -13.61
CA GLY A 458 19.02 -17.87 -14.97
C GLY A 458 18.62 -18.96 -15.96
N ASP A 459 17.53 -19.69 -15.71
CA ASP A 459 16.97 -20.68 -16.63
C ASP A 459 15.93 -20.09 -17.60
N GLY A 460 15.61 -18.79 -17.45
CA GLY A 460 14.82 -18.00 -18.39
C GLY A 460 13.34 -17.93 -18.07
N ASP A 461 12.90 -18.56 -16.97
CA ASP A 461 11.56 -18.36 -16.43
C ASP A 461 11.58 -17.42 -15.20
N LEU A 462 10.40 -16.98 -14.75
CA LEU A 462 10.29 -16.08 -13.60
C LEU A 462 9.94 -16.86 -12.33
N ASP A 463 10.83 -16.77 -11.35
CA ASP A 463 10.64 -17.28 -10.00
C ASP A 463 10.01 -16.23 -9.08
N VAL A 464 9.34 -16.69 -8.01
CA VAL A 464 8.74 -15.81 -7.00
C VAL A 464 9.32 -16.10 -5.61
N LEU A 465 9.66 -15.05 -4.86
CA LEU A 465 10.05 -15.15 -3.45
C LEU A 465 9.04 -14.38 -2.58
N LEU A 466 8.54 -15.03 -1.53
CA LEU A 466 7.58 -14.45 -0.59
C LEU A 466 8.16 -14.44 0.83
N GLY A 467 8.08 -13.30 1.52
CA GLY A 467 8.55 -13.13 2.89
C GLY A 467 7.44 -13.38 3.92
N ASN A 468 7.71 -14.25 4.90
CA ASN A 468 6.77 -14.58 5.97
C ASN A 468 6.90 -13.62 7.16
N VAL A 469 5.78 -13.01 7.55
CA VAL A 469 5.63 -12.27 8.81
C VAL A 469 4.59 -13.00 9.65
N SER A 470 5.06 -13.84 10.58
CA SER A 470 4.20 -14.76 11.31
C SER A 470 3.34 -14.12 12.39
N MET A 471 3.44 -12.80 12.63
CA MET A 471 2.67 -12.09 13.65
C MET A 471 2.17 -10.73 13.16
N GLY A 472 1.04 -10.27 13.70
CA GLY A 472 0.46 -8.98 13.37
C GLY A 472 -1.05 -8.93 13.63
N PRO A 473 -1.69 -7.78 13.41
CA PRO A 473 -3.14 -7.63 13.55
C PRO A 473 -3.92 -8.55 12.59
N GLY A 474 -5.20 -8.76 12.84
CA GLY A 474 -6.10 -9.51 11.95
C GLY A 474 -6.72 -10.75 12.58
N ARG A 475 -7.69 -11.33 11.87
CA ARG A 475 -8.52 -12.46 12.31
C ARG A 475 -7.85 -13.81 12.01
N ILE A 476 -6.74 -14.10 12.70
CA ILE A 476 -6.01 -15.36 12.54
C ILE A 476 -6.35 -16.32 13.69
N PRO A 477 -6.82 -17.57 13.41
CA PRO A 477 -7.03 -18.56 14.47
C PRO A 477 -5.74 -18.86 15.22
N ASN A 478 -5.80 -18.95 16.56
CA ASN A 478 -4.62 -19.19 17.41
C ASN A 478 -3.81 -20.42 16.97
N THR A 479 -4.46 -21.51 16.54
CA THR A 479 -3.78 -22.72 16.07
C THR A 479 -2.94 -22.49 14.81
N VAL A 480 -3.38 -21.62 13.92
CA VAL A 480 -2.64 -21.24 12.70
C VAL A 480 -1.50 -20.29 13.07
N GLN A 481 -1.80 -19.30 13.91
CA GLN A 481 -0.83 -18.33 14.42
C GLN A 481 0.36 -19.04 15.11
N ASP A 482 0.09 -20.00 16.01
CA ASP A 482 1.12 -20.77 16.71
C ASP A 482 1.98 -21.61 15.75
N ARG A 483 1.37 -22.20 14.72
CA ARG A 483 2.09 -22.94 13.68
C ARG A 483 3.03 -22.02 12.88
N TRP A 484 2.57 -20.84 12.48
CA TRP A 484 3.38 -19.88 11.74
C TRP A 484 4.55 -19.36 12.57
N MET A 485 4.33 -19.10 13.87
CA MET A 485 5.40 -18.63 14.77
C MET A 485 6.44 -19.72 15.01
N SER A 486 6.02 -20.96 15.30
CA SER A 486 6.93 -22.06 15.64
C SER A 486 7.55 -22.79 14.43
N GLY A 487 7.03 -22.57 13.22
CA GLY A 487 7.45 -23.30 12.02
C GLY A 487 8.81 -22.89 11.45
N GLY A 488 9.35 -21.73 11.85
CA GLY A 488 10.65 -21.22 11.39
C GLY A 488 10.73 -20.90 9.90
N VAL A 489 9.60 -20.91 9.17
CA VAL A 489 9.55 -20.54 7.73
C VAL A 489 9.75 -19.04 7.64
N VAL A 490 10.88 -18.59 7.10
CA VAL A 490 11.17 -17.16 6.91
C VAL A 490 10.72 -16.64 5.55
N ALA A 491 10.71 -17.52 4.55
CA ALA A 491 10.28 -17.19 3.21
C ALA A 491 9.83 -18.45 2.46
N LEU A 492 9.12 -18.26 1.35
CA LEU A 492 8.76 -19.30 0.41
C LEU A 492 9.33 -18.93 -0.96
N TYR A 493 10.23 -19.77 -1.46
CA TYR A 493 10.75 -19.66 -2.82
C TYR A 493 9.92 -20.57 -3.73
N LEU A 494 9.29 -19.98 -4.73
CA LEU A 494 8.51 -20.66 -5.76
C LEU A 494 9.40 -20.69 -7.00
N LYS A 495 10.15 -21.78 -7.13
CA LYS A 495 10.92 -22.02 -8.35
C LYS A 495 9.95 -22.38 -9.46
N ASN A 496 9.92 -21.61 -10.55
CA ASN A 496 9.12 -21.98 -11.70
C ASN A 496 9.74 -23.21 -12.39
N THR A 497 8.86 -24.08 -12.90
CA THR A 497 9.25 -25.41 -13.41
C THR A 497 8.90 -25.56 -14.88
N MET A 498 8.89 -24.45 -15.59
CA MET A 498 8.68 -24.44 -17.03
C MET A 498 9.54 -25.50 -17.71
N LYS A 499 8.93 -26.16 -18.70
CA LYS A 499 9.61 -27.16 -19.53
C LYS A 499 9.72 -26.69 -20.96
#